data_AF-A0A9P6AHQ9-F1
#
_entry.id   AF-A0A9P6AHQ9-F1
#
_cell.length_a   1.000
_cell.length_b   1.000
_cell.length_c   1.000
_cell.angle_alpha   90.00
_cell.angle_beta   90.00
_cell.angle_gamma   90.00
#
_symmetry.space_group_name_H-M   'P 1'
#
loop_
_entity.id
_entity.type
_entity.pdbx_description
1 polymer ?
#
loop_
_entity_poly.entity_id
_entity_poly.type
_entity_poly.pdbx_seq_one_letter_code
_entity_poly.pdbx_strand_id
1 'polypeptide(L)'
;MWTAGEKQFYVFALLETILKHVPSHWRIGALYDIGCQMDQTLKKWRFMLEWLPRLEWGVSIFHAYGHQWACQLWYHPHKSELWGLSDGEGCEQFWSELRRLIPGLQVTGYHLVSLHS
;
A
#
# COMPACT_ATOMS: atom_id res chain seq x y z
N MET A 1 11.02 21.97 4.45
CA MET A 1 11.41 20.65 4.97
C MET A 1 10.51 19.64 4.30
N TRP A 2 10.98 18.98 3.24
CA TRP A 2 10.20 18.02 2.47
C TRP A 2 10.01 16.78 3.33
N THR A 3 8.80 16.53 3.79
CA THR A 3 8.49 15.23 4.41
C THR A 3 8.52 14.16 3.33
N ALA A 4 9.13 13.00 3.61
CA ALA A 4 9.10 11.85 2.70
C ALA A 4 7.67 11.56 2.21
N GLY A 5 7.51 11.32 0.90
CA GLY A 5 6.21 11.26 0.24
C GLY A 5 5.30 10.15 0.77
N GLU A 6 5.87 9.02 1.15
CA GLU A 6 5.13 7.90 1.74
C GLU A 6 5.26 7.90 3.25
N LYS A 7 4.28 8.50 3.92
CA LYS A 7 4.22 8.46 5.38
C LYS A 7 3.50 7.19 5.81
N GLN A 8 4.21 6.33 6.54
CA GLN A 8 3.73 5.04 7.05
C GLN A 8 2.39 5.14 7.81
N PHE A 9 2.11 6.29 8.43
CA PHE A 9 0.89 6.49 9.21
C PHE A 9 -0.40 6.35 8.39
N TYR A 10 -0.42 6.74 7.11
CA TYR A 10 -1.65 6.69 6.31
C TYR A 10 -2.09 5.23 6.10
N VAL A 11 -1.13 4.38 5.77
CA VAL A 11 -1.37 2.94 5.57
C VAL A 11 -1.81 2.29 6.88
N PHE A 12 -1.19 2.63 8.01
CA PHE A 12 -1.61 2.08 9.30
C PHE A 12 -3.03 2.49 9.69
N ALA A 13 -3.42 3.76 9.49
CA ALA A 13 -4.78 4.21 9.76
C ALA A 13 -5.82 3.50 8.88
N LEU A 14 -5.49 3.29 7.60
CA LEU A 14 -6.35 2.54 6.67
C LEU A 14 -6.49 1.08 7.09
N LEU A 15 -5.37 0.40 7.38
CA LEU A 15 -5.36 -0.99 7.81
C LEU A 15 -6.13 -1.17 9.13
N GLU A 16 -5.92 -0.29 10.11
CA GLU A 16 -6.66 -0.31 11.37
C GLU A 16 -8.17 -0.24 11.13
N THR A 17 -8.59 0.68 10.25
CA THR A 17 -9.99 0.85 9.89
C THR A 17 -10.54 -0.41 9.24
N ILE A 18 -9.86 -0.97 8.23
CA ILE A 18 -10.31 -2.19 7.55
C ILE A 18 -10.43 -3.33 8.54
N LEU A 19 -9.36 -3.57 9.30
CA LEU A 19 -9.31 -4.73 10.18
C LEU A 19 -10.36 -4.67 11.31
N LYS A 20 -10.73 -3.47 11.80
CA LYS A 20 -11.82 -3.26 12.77
C LYS A 20 -13.19 -3.66 12.23
N HIS A 21 -13.39 -3.58 10.91
CA HIS A 21 -14.69 -3.79 10.27
C HIS A 21 -14.82 -5.14 9.55
N VAL A 22 -13.73 -5.89 9.39
CA VAL A 22 -13.77 -7.25 8.83
C VAL A 22 -13.78 -8.33 9.92
N PRO A 23 -14.31 -9.53 9.63
CA PRO A 23 -14.34 -10.63 10.60
C PRO A 23 -12.96 -10.97 11.17
N SER A 24 -12.90 -11.24 12.48
CA SER A 24 -11.64 -11.46 13.22
C SER A 24 -10.81 -12.67 12.74
N HIS A 25 -11.45 -13.64 12.08
CA HIS A 25 -10.79 -14.83 11.54
C HIS A 25 -10.22 -14.62 10.13
N TRP A 26 -10.46 -13.47 9.50
CA TRP A 26 -9.90 -13.16 8.19
C TRP A 26 -8.45 -12.71 8.33
N ARG A 27 -7.62 -13.22 7.41
CA ARG A 27 -6.27 -12.71 7.13
C ARG A 27 -6.39 -11.68 6.00
N ILE A 28 -5.62 -10.61 6.12
CA ILE A 28 -5.58 -9.51 5.15
C ILE A 28 -4.17 -9.45 4.59
N GLY A 29 -4.07 -9.54 3.26
CA GLY A 29 -2.85 -9.27 2.53
C GLY A 29 -2.78 -7.80 2.11
N ALA A 30 -1.64 -7.15 2.37
CA ALA A 30 -1.29 -5.84 1.84
C ALA A 30 -0.08 -5.96 0.89
N LEU A 31 -0.31 -5.75 -0.41
CA LEU A 31 0.73 -5.48 -1.39
C LEU A 31 0.97 -3.96 -1.41
N TYR A 32 2.18 -3.55 -1.05
CA TYR A 32 2.54 -2.14 -0.97
C TYR A 32 4.00 -1.95 -1.31
N ASP A 33 4.36 -0.86 -1.98
CA ASP A 33 5.72 -0.58 -2.48
C ASP A 33 6.76 -0.74 -1.37
N ILE A 34 6.46 -0.23 -0.18
CA ILE A 34 7.31 -0.34 1.00
C ILE A 34 6.81 -1.37 2.03
N GLY A 35 6.01 -2.36 1.60
CA GLY A 35 5.40 -3.39 2.47
C GLY A 35 6.42 -4.12 3.35
N CYS A 36 7.62 -4.40 2.82
CA CYS A 36 8.70 -5.02 3.60
C CYS A 36 9.21 -4.12 4.74
N GLN A 37 9.23 -2.80 4.54
CA GLN A 37 9.61 -1.83 5.57
C GLN A 37 8.51 -1.72 6.63
N MET A 38 7.24 -1.77 6.20
CA MET A 38 6.09 -1.73 7.09
C MET A 38 6.06 -2.92 8.04
N ASP A 39 6.23 -4.13 7.51
CA ASP A 39 6.32 -5.36 8.30
C ASP A 39 7.45 -5.29 9.35
N GLN A 40 8.64 -4.86 8.92
CA GLN A 40 9.78 -4.70 9.83
C GLN A 40 9.54 -3.61 10.89
N THR A 41 8.93 -2.49 10.52
CA THR A 41 8.56 -1.41 11.46
C THR A 41 7.59 -1.93 12.52
N LEU A 42 6.53 -2.63 12.13
CA LEU A 42 5.54 -3.16 13.07
C LEU A 42 6.19 -4.13 14.07
N LYS A 43 7.03 -5.05 13.58
CA LYS A 43 7.77 -6.02 14.40
C LYS A 43 8.77 -5.34 15.33
N LYS A 44 9.54 -4.36 14.81
CA LYS A 44 10.58 -3.66 15.57
C LYS A 44 9.99 -2.81 16.69
N TRP A 45 8.95 -2.04 16.40
CA TRP A 45 8.34 -1.11 17.36
C TRP A 45 7.22 -1.73 18.18
N ARG A 46 6.88 -3.00 17.92
CA ARG A 46 5.78 -3.73 18.57
C ARG A 46 4.47 -2.95 18.49
N PHE A 47 4.16 -2.44 17.30
CA PHE A 47 2.96 -1.67 17.01
C PHE A 47 1.89 -2.58 16.39
N MET A 48 0.60 -2.33 16.69
CA MET A 48 -0.55 -3.12 16.20
C MET A 48 -0.41 -4.64 16.41
N LEU A 49 0.12 -5.04 17.58
CA LEU A 49 0.41 -6.44 17.88
C LEU A 49 -0.82 -7.36 17.81
N GLU A 50 -2.01 -6.85 18.16
CA GLU A 50 -3.23 -7.66 18.09
C GLU A 50 -3.64 -7.99 16.65
N TRP A 51 -3.13 -7.25 15.67
CA TRP A 51 -3.44 -7.40 14.25
C TRP A 51 -2.35 -8.12 13.46
N LEU A 52 -1.11 -8.12 13.95
CA LEU A 52 0.04 -8.75 13.28
C LEU A 52 -0.22 -10.19 12.81
N PRO A 53 -0.86 -11.09 13.59
CA PRO A 53 -1.12 -12.45 13.14
C PRO A 53 -2.09 -12.56 11.97
N ARG A 54 -2.84 -11.48 11.69
CA ARG A 54 -3.84 -11.39 10.63
C ARG A 54 -3.32 -10.64 9.40
N LEU A 55 -2.16 -10.03 9.47
CA LEU A 55 -1.60 -9.22 8.39
C LEU A 55 -0.49 -9.98 7.65
N GLU A 56 -0.61 -10.02 6.34
CA GLU A 56 0.39 -10.55 5.42
C GLU A 56 0.90 -9.42 4.54
N TRP A 57 2.21 -9.34 4.38
CA TRP A 57 2.85 -8.27 3.64
C TRP A 57 3.52 -8.80 2.39
N GLY A 58 3.36 -8.08 1.29
CA GLY A 58 4.13 -8.27 0.08
C GLY A 58 4.49 -6.92 -0.53
N VAL A 59 5.43 -6.96 -1.46
CA VAL A 59 5.81 -5.83 -2.30
C VAL A 59 5.40 -6.18 -3.72
N SER A 60 4.83 -5.25 -4.48
CA SER A 60 4.44 -5.53 -5.87
C SER A 60 5.63 -6.05 -6.68
N ILE A 61 5.36 -6.78 -7.76
CA ILE A 61 6.38 -7.54 -8.47
C ILE A 61 7.51 -6.65 -9.01
N PHE A 62 7.20 -5.47 -9.54
CA PHE A 62 8.23 -4.58 -10.08
C PHE A 62 9.02 -3.90 -8.97
N HIS A 63 8.34 -3.49 -7.89
CA HIS A 63 8.99 -2.84 -6.76
C HIS A 63 9.89 -3.79 -5.97
N ALA A 64 9.55 -5.09 -5.89
CA ALA A 64 10.35 -6.08 -5.18
C ALA A 64 11.79 -6.17 -5.71
N TYR A 65 11.99 -6.04 -7.03
CA TYR A 65 13.33 -6.04 -7.63
C TYR A 65 14.13 -4.77 -7.35
N GLY A 66 13.48 -3.64 -7.11
CA GLY A 66 14.11 -2.39 -6.70
C GLY A 66 14.59 -2.40 -5.24
N HIS A 67 14.16 -3.38 -4.46
CA HIS A 67 14.52 -3.53 -3.05
C HIS A 67 15.76 -4.41 -2.85
N GLN A 68 16.20 -4.52 -1.59
CA GLN A 68 17.29 -5.41 -1.19
C GLN A 68 16.99 -6.86 -1.57
N TRP A 69 18.03 -7.65 -1.84
CA TRP A 69 17.91 -9.06 -2.24
C TRP A 69 16.98 -9.89 -1.36
N ALA A 70 17.02 -9.70 -0.03
CA ALA A 70 16.14 -10.40 0.89
C ALA A 70 14.64 -10.11 0.62
N CYS A 71 14.29 -8.91 0.14
CA CYS A 71 12.92 -8.56 -0.17
C CYS A 71 12.36 -9.37 -1.35
N GLN A 72 13.21 -9.66 -2.34
CA GLN A 72 12.86 -10.49 -3.49
C GLN A 72 12.58 -11.96 -3.10
N LEU A 73 13.13 -12.41 -1.96
CA LEU A 73 12.89 -13.76 -1.47
C LEU A 73 11.65 -13.84 -0.58
N TRP A 74 11.49 -12.88 0.34
CA TRP A 74 10.49 -12.97 1.41
C TRP A 74 9.19 -12.25 1.13
N TYR A 75 9.20 -11.18 0.33
CA TYR A 75 8.03 -10.33 0.09
C TYR A 75 7.56 -10.33 -1.36
N HIS A 76 8.19 -11.11 -2.24
CA HIS A 76 7.82 -11.21 -3.63
C HIS A 76 6.50 -11.99 -3.79
N PRO A 77 5.48 -11.49 -4.51
CA PRO A 77 4.14 -12.08 -4.53
C PRO A 77 4.14 -13.50 -5.08
N HIS A 78 4.87 -13.76 -6.18
CA HIS A 78 5.03 -15.11 -6.74
C HIS A 78 5.81 -16.12 -5.87
N LYS A 79 6.32 -15.70 -4.70
CA LYS A 79 6.94 -16.61 -3.72
C LYS A 79 5.99 -17.01 -2.59
N SER A 80 4.75 -16.52 -2.61
CA SER A 80 3.72 -16.85 -1.63
C SER A 80 2.40 -17.17 -2.33
N GLU A 81 1.84 -18.34 -2.01
CA GLU A 81 0.56 -18.80 -2.56
C GLU A 81 -0.61 -17.90 -2.14
N LEU A 82 -0.45 -17.09 -1.09
CA LEU A 82 -1.48 -16.20 -0.57
C LEU A 82 -1.89 -15.10 -1.55
N TRP A 83 -1.02 -14.75 -2.50
CA TRP A 83 -1.28 -13.68 -3.48
C TRP A 83 -1.88 -14.20 -4.79
N GLY A 84 -2.00 -15.52 -4.95
CA GLY A 84 -2.47 -16.13 -6.19
C GLY A 84 -1.63 -15.68 -7.39
N LEU A 85 -2.31 -15.15 -8.42
CA LEU A 85 -1.67 -14.61 -9.63
C LEU A 85 -1.56 -13.08 -9.62
N SER A 86 -1.76 -12.44 -8.47
CA SER A 86 -1.65 -10.98 -8.35
C SER A 86 -0.19 -10.53 -8.44
N ASP A 87 0.08 -9.58 -9.32
CA ASP A 87 1.37 -8.89 -9.41
C ASP A 87 1.47 -7.69 -8.45
N GLY A 88 0.33 -7.20 -7.95
CA GLY A 88 0.26 -6.05 -7.04
C GLY A 88 0.37 -4.70 -7.75
N GLU A 89 0.22 -4.66 -9.08
CA GLU A 89 0.40 -3.45 -9.91
C GLU A 89 -0.94 -2.84 -10.36
N GLY A 90 -2.06 -3.32 -9.80
CA GLY A 90 -3.40 -2.93 -10.25
C GLY A 90 -3.68 -1.43 -10.06
N CYS A 91 -3.16 -0.82 -9.00
CA CYS A 91 -3.30 0.61 -8.74
C CYS A 91 -2.57 1.45 -9.80
N GLU A 92 -1.36 1.02 -10.18
CA GLU A 92 -0.48 1.66 -11.14
C GLU A 92 -1.04 1.52 -12.56
N GLN A 93 -1.55 0.33 -12.89
CA GLN A 93 -2.23 0.05 -14.15
C GLN A 93 -3.50 0.91 -14.27
N PHE A 94 -4.35 0.92 -13.25
CA PHE A 94 -5.56 1.73 -13.22
C PHE A 94 -5.24 3.22 -13.32
N TRP A 95 -4.23 3.69 -12.58
CA TRP A 95 -3.77 5.07 -12.67
C TRP A 95 -3.27 5.42 -14.07
N SER A 96 -2.54 4.51 -14.73
CA SER A 96 -2.07 4.68 -16.12
C SER A 96 -3.24 4.85 -17.10
N GLU A 97 -4.31 4.07 -16.94
CA GLU A 97 -5.54 4.21 -17.73
C GLU A 97 -6.23 5.56 -17.50
N LEU A 98 -6.32 5.98 -16.23
CA LEU A 98 -6.93 7.26 -15.84
C LEU A 98 -6.06 8.48 -16.17
N ARG A 99 -4.78 8.30 -16.50
CA ARG A 99 -3.81 9.39 -16.68
C ARG A 99 -4.30 10.47 -17.65
N ARG A 100 -5.08 10.10 -18.67
CA ARG A 100 -5.65 11.03 -19.67
C ARG A 100 -6.67 12.01 -19.07
N LEU A 101 -7.29 11.69 -17.93
CA LEU A 101 -8.26 12.54 -17.24
C LEU A 101 -7.59 13.56 -16.32
N ILE A 102 -6.33 13.32 -15.92
CA ILE A 102 -5.59 14.16 -14.97
C ILE A 102 -5.50 15.62 -15.43
N PRO A 103 -5.15 15.95 -16.69
CA PRO A 103 -5.06 17.34 -17.13
C PRO A 103 -6.39 18.09 -17.01
N GLY A 104 -7.52 17.44 -17.34
CA GLY A 104 -8.85 18.05 -17.22
C GLY A 104 -9.24 18.32 -15.77
N LEU A 105 -8.96 17.37 -14.88
CA LEU A 105 -9.27 17.46 -13.45
C LEU A 105 -8.43 18.53 -12.73
N GLN A 106 -7.16 18.69 -13.11
CA GLN A 106 -6.28 19.72 -12.56
C GLN A 106 -6.74 21.13 -12.91
N VAL A 107 -7.27 21.34 -14.12
CA VAL A 107 -7.81 22.65 -14.55
C VAL A 107 -9.15 22.93 -13.88
N THR A 108 -10.06 21.95 -13.78
CA THR A 108 -11.36 22.16 -13.12
C THR A 108 -11.25 22.38 -11.60
N GLY A 109 -10.27 21.75 -10.94
CA GLY A 109 -10.01 21.97 -9.51
C GLY A 109 -9.65 23.42 -9.18
N TYR A 110 -8.96 24.11 -10.09
CA TYR A 110 -8.61 25.53 -9.93
C TYR A 110 -9.84 26.44 -9.92
N HIS A 111 -10.85 26.12 -10.74
CA HIS A 111 -12.07 26.92 -10.86
C HIS A 111 -13.13 26.60 -9.79
N LEU A 112 -13.12 25.40 -9.20
CA LEU A 112 -14.04 25.04 -8.11
C LEU A 112 -13.62 25.66 -6.77
N VAL A 113 -12.33 25.91 -6.53
CA VAL A 113 -11.84 26.54 -5.30
C VAL A 113 -12.02 28.06 -5.32
N SER A 114 -12.19 28.69 -6.49
CA SER A 114 -12.39 30.16 -6.60
C SER A 114 -13.85 30.62 -6.50
N LEU A 115 -14.82 29.73 -6.29
CA LEU A 115 -16.25 30.09 -6.21
C LEU A 115 -16.81 30.15 -4.77
N HIS A 116 -15.95 29.98 -3.75
CA HIS A 116 -16.31 30.15 -2.33
C HIS A 116 -15.28 30.97 -1.57
N SER A 117 -15.13 32.25 -1.94
CA SER A 117 -14.43 33.27 -1.16
C SER A 117 -15.16 34.60 -1.25
#